data_AF-A0A6P0YQJ0-F1
#
_entry.id   AF-A0A6P0YQJ0-F1
#
_cell.length_a   1.000
_cell.length_b   1.000
_cell.length_c   1.000
_cell.angle_alpha   90.00
_cell.angle_beta   90.00
_cell.angle_gamma   90.00
#
_symmetry.space_group_name_H-M   'P 1'
#
loop_
_entity.id
_entity.type
_entity.pdbx_description
1 polymer ?
#
loop_
_entity_poly.entity_id
_entity_poly.type
_entity_poly.pdbx_seq_one_letter_code
_entity_poly.pdbx_strand_id
1 'polypeptide(L)'
;MFSQISEQRMHWIRWAIALCWMLLILSLLYDPVSAAWTAPDSGIALFRDSLITHATSPGTCIRVQGTCLPETPYPISTRVFWGMVVPSAIMIVL
;
A
#
# COMPACT_ATOMS: atom_id res chain seq x y z
N MET A 1 6.05 -34.92 0.59
CA MET A 1 4.67 -35.37 0.31
C MET A 1 4.02 -34.62 -0.87
N PHE A 2 4.73 -34.38 -1.98
CA PHE A 2 4.19 -33.74 -3.20
C PHE A 2 4.38 -34.60 -4.47
N SER A 3 4.79 -35.86 -4.32
CA SER A 3 5.27 -36.73 -5.41
C SER A 3 4.19 -37.25 -6.36
N GLN A 4 2.91 -36.91 -6.16
CA GLN A 4 1.80 -37.33 -7.02
C GLN A 4 1.26 -36.21 -7.92
N ILE A 5 1.88 -35.02 -7.91
CA ILE A 5 1.48 -33.92 -8.80
C ILE A 5 2.16 -34.11 -10.15
N SER A 6 1.38 -34.14 -11.23
CA SER A 6 1.94 -34.21 -12.58
C SER A 6 2.82 -33.00 -12.87
N GLU A 7 3.93 -33.21 -13.57
CA GLU A 7 4.93 -32.18 -13.87
C GLU A 7 4.32 -30.95 -14.57
N GLN A 8 3.35 -31.17 -15.46
CA GLN A 8 2.58 -30.09 -16.10
C GLN A 8 1.84 -29.20 -15.09
N ARG A 9 1.23 -29.78 -14.05
CA ARG A 9 0.53 -29.01 -13.01
C ARG A 9 1.51 -28.19 -12.17
N MET A 10 2.67 -28.75 -11.86
CA MET A 10 3.73 -28.05 -11.13
C MET A 10 4.26 -26.85 -11.92
N HIS A 11 4.44 -26.99 -13.24
CA HIS A 11 4.78 -25.87 -14.11
C HIS A 11 3.73 -24.77 -14.11
N TRP A 12 2.44 -25.12 -14.20
CA TRP A 12 1.35 -24.15 -14.14
C TRP A 12 1.29 -23.40 -12.81
N ILE A 13 1.44 -24.11 -11.69
CA ILE A 13 1.49 -23.49 -10.36
C ILE A 13 2.66 -22.51 -10.27
N ARG A 14 3.84 -22.91 -10.76
CA ARG A 14 5.02 -22.04 -10.75
C ARG A 14 4.80 -20.77 -11.57
N TRP A 15 4.21 -20.89 -12.76
CA TRP A 15 3.88 -19.72 -13.59
C TRP A 15 2.80 -18.85 -12.98
N ALA A 16 1.77 -19.43 -12.35
CA ALA A 16 0.73 -18.68 -11.65
C ALA A 16 1.31 -17.87 -10.48
N ILE A 17 2.20 -18.47 -9.68
CA ILE A 17 2.90 -17.79 -8.59
C ILE A 17 3.80 -16.68 -9.15
N ALA A 18 4.56 -16.95 -10.22
CA ALA A 18 5.43 -15.95 -10.84
C ALA A 18 4.65 -14.76 -11.41
N LEU A 19 3.53 -15.01 -12.08
CA LEU A 19 2.63 -13.97 -12.60
C LEU A 19 2.00 -13.17 -11.46
N CYS A 20 1.50 -13.83 -10.42
CA CYS A 20 0.95 -13.18 -9.24
C CYS A 20 2.00 -12.27 -8.57
N TRP A 21 3.23 -12.77 -8.41
CA TRP A 21 4.34 -12.01 -7.85
C TRP A 21 4.72 -10.80 -8.71
N MET A 22 4.77 -10.97 -10.03
CA MET A 22 5.06 -9.89 -10.97
C MET A 22 3.96 -8.82 -10.98
N LEU A 23 2.68 -9.22 -10.91
CA LEU A 23 1.55 -8.30 -10.79
C LEU A 23 1.61 -7.49 -9.50
N LEU A 24 1.95 -8.12 -8.36
CA LEU A 24 2.14 -7.40 -7.10
C LEU A 24 3.25 -6.35 -7.21
N ILE A 25 4.39 -6.69 -7.81
CA ILE A 25 5.50 -5.75 -8.02
C ILE A 25 5.06 -4.58 -8.91
N LEU A 26 4.34 -4.84 -10.01
CA LEU A 26 3.83 -3.78 -10.88
C LEU A 26 2.82 -2.87 -10.17
N SER A 27 1.94 -3.45 -9.34
CA SER A 27 0.99 -2.69 -8.52
C SER A 27 1.69 -1.82 -7.46
N LEU A 28 2.90 -2.16 -7.04
CA LEU A 28 3.71 -1.37 -6.11
C LEU A 28 4.43 -0.20 -6.79
N LEU A 29 4.71 -0.32 -8.09
CA LEU A 29 5.31 0.75 -8.90
C LEU A 29 4.28 1.74 -9.40
N TYR A 30 3.03 1.30 -9.61
CA TYR A 30 1.92 2.15 -10.02
C TYR A 30 0.77 2.04 -9.02
N ASP A 31 0.67 3.04 -8.14
CA ASP A 31 -0.30 3.06 -7.04
C ASP A 31 -1.29 4.25 -7.15
N PRO A 32 -2.30 4.15 -8.04
CA PRO A 32 -3.33 5.19 -8.19
C PRO A 32 -4.43 5.10 -7.11
N VAL A 33 -4.55 3.97 -6.42
CA VAL A 33 -5.70 3.66 -5.56
C VAL A 33 -5.42 4.04 -4.11
N SER A 34 -4.22 3.76 -3.58
CA SER A 34 -4.00 3.94 -2.15
C SER A 34 -3.93 5.41 -1.73
N ALA A 35 -3.65 6.33 -2.67
CA ALA A 35 -3.72 7.76 -2.42
C ALA A 35 -5.13 8.17 -1.94
N ALA A 36 -6.19 7.55 -2.48
CA ALA A 36 -7.57 7.82 -2.06
C ALA A 36 -7.86 7.40 -0.61
N TRP A 37 -7.06 6.52 -0.01
CA TRP A 37 -7.27 6.09 1.38
C TRP A 37 -6.75 7.11 2.38
N THR A 38 -5.74 7.89 2.00
CA THR A 38 -5.20 9.00 2.81
C THR A 38 -6.03 10.28 2.71
N ALA A 39 -6.95 10.34 1.74
CA ALA A 39 -7.81 11.49 1.54
C ALA A 39 -8.70 11.75 2.77
N PRO A 40 -9.01 13.04 3.08
CA PRO A 40 -9.75 13.40 4.28
C PRO A 40 -11.20 12.87 4.29
N ASP A 41 -11.75 12.58 3.10
CA ASP A 41 -13.07 12.02 2.85
C ASP A 41 -13.08 10.49 2.70
N SER A 42 -11.94 9.81 2.85
CA SER A 42 -11.83 8.37 2.58
C SER A 42 -12.72 7.50 3.50
N GLY A 43 -13.28 6.39 3.05
CA GLY A 43 -14.12 5.54 3.92
C GLY A 43 -13.36 4.86 5.09
N ILE A 44 -12.02 4.91 5.11
CA ILE A 44 -11.17 4.12 6.01
C ILE A 44 -10.51 5.04 7.04
N ALA A 45 -11.13 5.18 8.21
CA ALA A 45 -10.65 6.06 9.28
C ALA A 45 -9.20 5.77 9.74
N LEU A 46 -8.72 4.54 9.62
CA LEU A 46 -7.36 4.13 10.01
C LEU A 46 -6.26 4.82 9.18
N PHE A 47 -6.52 5.09 7.90
CA PHE A 47 -5.53 5.66 6.98
C PHE A 47 -5.78 7.14 6.67
N ARG A 48 -6.86 7.73 7.18
CA ARG A 48 -7.13 9.16 7.04
C ARG A 48 -6.04 9.97 7.72
N ASP A 49 -5.44 10.88 6.96
CA ASP A 49 -4.50 11.84 7.53
C ASP A 49 -5.26 13.12 7.95
N SER A 50 -5.42 13.31 9.26
CA SER A 50 -6.10 14.50 9.80
C SER A 50 -5.32 15.78 9.52
N LEU A 51 -4.01 15.70 9.25
CA LEU A 51 -3.18 16.85 8.89
C LEU A 51 -3.62 17.47 7.56
N ILE A 52 -4.09 16.66 6.61
CA ILE A 52 -4.63 17.14 5.33
C ILE A 52 -5.90 17.97 5.56
N THR A 53 -6.77 17.53 6.48
CA THR A 53 -7.97 18.29 6.89
C THR A 53 -7.59 19.61 7.56
N HIS A 54 -6.57 19.60 8.42
CA HIS A 54 -6.09 20.80 9.11
C HIS A 54 -5.38 21.80 8.17
N ALA A 55 -4.66 21.32 7.17
CA ALA A 55 -4.03 22.15 6.13
C ALA A 55 -5.06 22.96 5.32
N THR A 56 -6.27 22.44 5.16
CA THR A 56 -7.36 23.11 4.43
C THR A 56 -8.06 24.19 5.28
N SER A 57 -7.98 24.11 6.61
CA SER A 57 -8.61 25.06 7.54
C SER A 57 -7.63 26.16 7.99
N PRO A 58 -7.88 27.45 7.68
CA PRO A 58 -6.93 28.54 7.93
C PRO A 58 -6.68 28.83 9.42
N GLY A 59 -7.54 28.35 10.31
CA GLY A 59 -7.41 28.51 11.76
C GLY A 59 -6.62 27.39 12.46
N THR A 60 -6.41 26.24 11.79
CA THR A 60 -5.72 25.07 12.38
C THR A 60 -4.54 24.57 11.54
N CYS A 61 -4.22 25.25 10.44
CA CYS A 61 -3.13 24.85 9.56
C CYS A 61 -1.77 24.99 10.25
N ILE A 62 -0.85 24.08 9.93
CA ILE A 62 0.54 24.19 10.36
C ILE A 62 1.22 25.24 9.47
N ARG A 63 1.69 26.33 10.09
CA ARG A 63 2.36 27.43 9.39
C ARG A 63 3.87 27.23 9.41
N VAL A 64 4.50 27.33 8.24
CA VAL A 64 5.96 27.38 8.10
C VAL A 64 6.28 28.69 7.40
N GLN A 65 7.13 29.53 7.99
CA GLN A 65 7.46 30.87 7.48
C GLN A 65 6.24 31.77 7.22
N GLY A 66 5.16 31.58 8.00
CA GLY A 66 3.93 32.38 7.90
C GLY A 66 2.93 31.91 6.84
N THR A 67 3.23 30.87 6.05
CA THR A 67 2.31 30.26 5.08
C THR A 67 1.82 28.90 5.58
N CYS A 68 0.57 28.54 5.30
CA CYS A 68 0.07 27.18 5.55
C CYS A 68 0.73 26.21 4.55
N LEU A 69 1.21 25.05 5.01
CA LEU A 69 1.69 24.00 4.11
C LEU A 69 0.49 23.28 3.46
N PRO A 70 0.39 23.23 2.12
CA PRO A 70 -0.59 22.41 1.45
C PRO A 70 -0.17 20.93 1.52
N GLU A 71 -0.97 20.12 2.18
CA GLU A 71 -0.80 18.66 2.23
C GLU A 71 -1.75 18.02 1.22
N THR A 72 -1.27 17.04 0.46
CA THR A 72 -2.05 16.31 -0.54
C THR A 72 -2.08 14.81 -0.24
N PRO A 73 -3.17 14.10 -0.58
CA PRO A 73 -3.22 12.65 -0.45
C PRO A 73 -2.06 11.99 -1.18
N TYR A 74 -1.46 10.96 -0.56
CA TYR A 74 -0.24 10.34 -1.04
C TYR A 74 -0.34 8.80 -1.03
N PRO A 75 0.33 8.12 -1.96
CA PRO A 75 0.32 6.66 -1.99
C PRO A 75 1.08 6.06 -0.80
N ILE A 76 0.51 5.00 -0.23
CA ILE A 76 1.03 4.27 0.93
C ILE A 76 1.28 2.78 0.67
N SER A 77 0.87 2.24 -0.49
CA SER A 77 0.95 0.79 -0.77
C SER A 77 2.36 0.26 -0.62
N THR A 78 3.37 0.95 -1.18
CA THR A 78 4.77 0.55 -1.09
C THR A 78 5.27 0.47 0.35
N ARG A 79 4.86 1.43 1.21
CA ARG A 79 5.23 1.44 2.62
C ARG A 79 4.56 0.30 3.38
N VAL A 80 3.28 0.03 3.13
CA VAL A 80 2.54 -1.07 3.77
C VAL A 80 3.11 -2.43 3.35
N PHE A 81 3.41 -2.62 2.07
CA PHE A 81 3.91 -3.90 1.57
C PHE A 81 5.26 -4.26 2.18
N TRP A 82 6.25 -3.36 2.09
CA TRP A 82 7.59 -3.63 2.62
C TRP A 82 7.68 -3.50 4.14
N GLY A 83 6.89 -2.61 4.74
CA GLY A 83 6.94 -2.33 6.18
C GLY A 83 6.06 -3.24 7.03
N MET A 84 5.01 -3.84 6.46
CA MET A 84 4.08 -4.70 7.21
C MET A 84 3.95 -6.09 6.56
N VAL A 85 3.56 -6.16 5.29
CA VAL A 85 3.20 -7.44 4.65
C VAL A 85 4.39 -8.40 4.58
N VAL A 86 5.54 -7.95 4.07
CA VAL A 86 6.74 -8.79 3.93
C VAL A 86 7.25 -9.28 5.30
N PRO A 87 7.46 -8.42 6.32
CA PRO A 87 7.84 -8.87 7.65
C PRO A 87 6.84 -9.85 8.28
N SER A 88 5.53 -9.57 8.20
CA SER A 88 4.50 -10.46 8.75
C SER A 88 4.48 -11.83 8.07
N ALA A 89 4.63 -11.87 6.74
CA ALA A 89 4.70 -13.13 6.00
C ALA A 89 5.91 -13.98 6.42
N ILE A 90 7.08 -13.36 6.63
CA ILE A 90 8.26 -14.05 7.15
C ILE A 90 7.96 -14.62 8.55
N MET A 91 7.40 -13.82 9.46
CA MET A 91 7.08 -14.25 10.83
C MET A 91 6.02 -15.36 10.91
N ILE A 92 5.09 -15.44 9.94
CA ILE A 92 4.06 -16.50 9.90
C ILE A 92 4.63 -17.81 9.35
N VAL A 93 5.58 -17.73 8.41
CA VAL A 93 6.15 -18.90 7.72
C VAL A 93 7.31 -19.52 8.49
N LEU A 94 8.09 -18.72 9.22
CA LEU A 94 9.22 -19.16 10.04
C LEU A 94 8.75 -19.82 11.35
#